data_AF-A0A841YFR4-F1
#
_entry.id   AF-A0A841YFR4-F1
#
_cell.length_a   1.000
_cell.length_b   1.000
_cell.length_c   1.000
_cell.angle_alpha   90.00
_cell.angle_beta   90.00
_cell.angle_gamma   90.00
#
_symmetry.space_group_name_H-M   'P 1'
#
loop_
_entity.id
_entity.type
_entity.pdbx_description
1 polymer ?
#
loop_
_entity_poly.entity_id
_entity_poly.type
_entity_poly.pdbx_seq_one_letter_code
_entity_poly.pdbx_strand_id
1 'polypeptide(L)'
;MSRIDIGEVRHFLIILKQANAEARVWLLQLKQTVERYVQDDSLSGKAVEASKSYFEASYPPLIETILQAFDTSEALLAQYYPRIS
;
A
#
# COMPACT_ATOMS: atom_id res chain seq x y z
N MET A 1 -16.64 18.46 23.64
CA MET A 1 -16.12 17.37 22.79
C MET A 1 -17.30 16.62 22.22
N SER A 2 -17.42 16.55 20.88
CA SER A 2 -18.40 15.69 20.23
C SER A 2 -18.11 14.24 20.62
N ARG A 3 -19.14 13.49 21.05
CA ARG A 3 -19.00 12.04 21.24
C ARG A 3 -18.80 11.43 19.86
N ILE A 4 -17.65 10.81 19.63
CA ILE A 4 -17.40 10.04 18.40
C ILE A 4 -18.49 8.97 18.30
N ASP A 5 -19.23 8.95 17.20
CA ASP A 5 -20.19 7.89 16.93
C ASP A 5 -19.42 6.61 16.56
N ILE A 6 -19.48 5.63 17.45
CA ILE A 6 -18.79 4.33 17.26
C ILE A 6 -19.37 3.57 16.05
N GLY A 7 -20.62 3.81 15.68
CA GLY A 7 -21.21 3.27 14.45
C GLY A 7 -20.55 3.83 13.19
N GLU A 8 -20.27 5.13 13.16
CA GLU A 8 -19.58 5.80 12.06
C GLU A 8 -18.14 5.30 11.92
N VAL A 9 -17.41 5.14 13.03
CA VAL A 9 -16.05 4.58 13.02
C VAL A 9 -16.02 3.14 12.50
N ARG A 10 -17.02 2.32 12.85
CA ARG A 10 -17.14 0.94 12.33
C ARG A 10 -17.39 0.92 10.83
N HIS A 11 -18.31 1.76 10.36
CA HIS A 11 -18.62 1.86 8.94
C HIS A 11 -17.39 2.32 8.14
N PHE A 12 -16.67 3.32 8.65
CA PHE A 12 -15.42 3.79 8.06
C PHE A 12 -14.35 2.70 8.01
N LEU A 13 -14.16 1.92 9.09
CA LEU A 13 -13.19 0.82 9.10
C LEU A 13 -13.52 -0.26 8.05
N ILE A 14 -14.80 -0.58 7.85
CA ILE A 14 -15.21 -1.56 6.81
C ILE A 14 -14.83 -1.04 5.42
N ILE A 15 -15.16 0.22 5.12
CA ILE A 15 -14.84 0.86 3.84
C ILE A 15 -13.32 0.93 3.65
N LEU A 16 -12.58 1.34 4.69
CA LEU A 16 -11.13 1.43 4.64
C LEU A 16 -10.48 0.08 4.35
N LYS A 17 -10.92 -0.99 5.02
CA LYS A 17 -10.40 -2.34 4.77
C LYS A 17 -10.62 -2.79 3.33
N GLN A 18 -11.80 -2.51 2.77
CA GLN A 18 -12.10 -2.82 1.38
C GLN A 18 -11.19 -2.03 0.43
N ALA A 19 -11.07 -0.72 0.63
CA ALA A 19 -10.21 0.14 -0.18
C ALA A 19 -8.73 -0.26 -0.09
N ASN A 20 -8.23 -0.57 1.11
CA ASN A 20 -6.88 -1.06 1.31
C ASN A 20 -6.66 -2.41 0.63
N ALA A 21 -7.61 -3.35 0.71
CA ALA A 21 -7.50 -4.64 0.05
C ALA A 21 -7.40 -4.50 -1.48
N GLU A 22 -8.21 -3.62 -2.08
CA GLU A 22 -8.13 -3.31 -3.50
C GLU A 22 -6.78 -2.66 -3.85
N ALA A 23 -6.36 -1.65 -3.09
CA ALA A 23 -5.10 -0.96 -3.31
C ALA A 23 -3.87 -1.88 -3.14
N ARG A 24 -3.93 -2.88 -2.24
CA ARG A 24 -2.88 -3.91 -2.11
C ARG A 24 -2.68 -4.68 -3.40
N VAL A 25 -3.77 -5.05 -4.09
CA VAL A 25 -3.68 -5.75 -5.39
C VAL A 25 -2.95 -4.88 -6.41
N TRP A 26 -3.33 -3.60 -6.51
CA TRP A 26 -2.68 -2.66 -7.42
C TRP A 26 -1.18 -2.46 -7.10
N LEU A 27 -0.82 -2.32 -5.83
CA LEU A 27 0.57 -2.16 -5.39
C LEU A 27 1.43 -3.40 -5.70
N LEU A 28 0.88 -4.60 -5.52
CA LEU A 28 1.58 -5.84 -5.87
C LEU A 28 1.76 -5.99 -7.39
N GLN A 29 0.76 -5.60 -8.18
CA GLN A 29 0.88 -5.55 -9.64
C GLN A 29 1.90 -4.52 -10.11
N LEU A 30 1.96 -3.35 -9.45
CA LEU A 30 2.98 -2.34 -9.71
C LEU A 30 4.38 -2.89 -9.40
N LYS A 31 4.56 -3.55 -8.24
CA LYS A 31 5.82 -4.21 -7.88
C LYS A 31 6.28 -5.17 -8.98
N GLN A 32 5.41 -6.07 -9.42
CA GLN A 32 5.73 -7.02 -10.50
C GLN A 32 6.05 -6.34 -11.83
N THR A 33 5.38 -5.22 -12.13
CA THR A 33 5.62 -4.45 -13.35
C THR A 33 6.99 -3.78 -13.32
N VAL A 34 7.36 -3.20 -12.18
CA VAL A 34 8.69 -2.64 -11.96
C VAL A 34 9.76 -3.72 -12.04
N GLU A 35 9.57 -4.87 -11.38
CA GLU A 35 10.50 -6.00 -11.44
C GLU A 35 10.72 -6.47 -12.88
N ARG A 36 9.64 -6.62 -13.66
CA ARG A 36 9.71 -6.96 -15.10
C ARG A 36 10.47 -5.92 -15.89
N TYR A 37 10.21 -4.64 -15.67
CA TYR A 37 10.92 -3.55 -16.36
C TYR A 37 12.42 -3.54 -16.05
N VAL A 38 12.79 -3.70 -14.78
CA VAL A 38 14.20 -3.74 -14.36
C VAL A 38 14.91 -4.94 -15.00
N GLN A 39 14.26 -6.11 -15.04
CA GLN A 39 14.79 -7.36 -15.60
C GLN A 39 14.72 -7.46 -17.14
N ASP A 40 14.14 -6.47 -17.84
CA ASP A 40 13.96 -6.53 -19.30
C ASP A 40 15.26 -6.22 -20.06
N ASP A 41 16.04 -7.25 -20.39
CA ASP A 41 17.30 -7.10 -21.12
C ASP A 41 17.14 -6.73 -22.61
N SER A 42 15.91 -6.62 -23.13
CA SER A 42 15.68 -6.17 -24.50
C SER A 42 15.92 -4.66 -24.68
N LEU A 43 15.84 -3.89 -23.59
CA LEU A 43 16.10 -2.45 -23.55
C LEU A 43 17.52 -2.20 -23.05
N SER A 44 18.31 -1.44 -23.80
CA SER A 44 19.72 -1.19 -23.48
C SER A 44 20.13 0.27 -23.72
N GLY A 45 21.26 0.66 -23.12
CA GLY A 45 21.84 2.00 -23.21
C GLY A 45 21.79 2.76 -21.89
N LYS A 46 22.71 3.73 -21.74
CA LYS A 46 22.94 4.46 -20.48
C LYS A 46 21.69 5.11 -19.88
N ALA A 47 20.79 5.62 -20.72
CA ALA A 47 19.54 6.22 -20.26
C ALA A 47 18.56 5.17 -19.69
N VAL A 48 18.50 3.98 -20.31
CA VAL A 48 17.69 2.86 -19.83
C VAL A 48 18.25 2.34 -18.51
N GLU A 49 19.56 2.15 -18.41
CA GLU A 49 20.24 1.72 -17.17
C GLU A 49 19.94 2.68 -16.01
N ALA A 50 20.12 3.99 -16.22
CA ALA A 50 19.83 4.99 -15.19
C ALA A 50 18.36 4.96 -14.75
N SER A 51 17.43 4.79 -15.70
CA SER A 51 16.01 4.65 -15.42
C SER A 51 15.73 3.38 -14.61
N LYS A 52 16.22 2.21 -15.04
CA LYS A 52 16.05 0.95 -14.30
C LYS A 52 16.58 1.03 -12.88
N SER A 53 17.79 1.58 -12.67
CA SER A 53 18.35 1.79 -11.34
C SER A 53 17.49 2.71 -10.46
N TYR A 54 16.91 3.77 -11.04
CA TYR A 54 15.98 4.63 -10.30
C TYR A 54 14.73 3.86 -9.86
N PHE A 55 14.14 3.07 -10.75
CA PHE A 55 12.94 2.29 -10.47
C PHE A 55 13.19 1.21 -9.42
N GLU A 56 14.29 0.46 -9.56
CA GLU A 56 14.74 -0.57 -8.61
C GLU A 56 14.99 0.00 -7.21
N ALA A 57 15.62 1.18 -7.12
CA ALA A 57 15.93 1.80 -5.84
C ALA A 57 14.71 2.45 -5.16
N SER A 58 13.77 3.00 -5.95
CA SER A 58 12.71 3.86 -5.40
C SER A 58 11.42 3.13 -5.12
N TYR A 59 10.95 2.27 -6.03
CA TYR A 59 9.60 1.72 -5.95
C TYR A 59 9.41 0.67 -4.85
N PRO A 60 10.35 -0.28 -4.61
CA PRO A 60 10.19 -1.27 -3.54
C PRO A 60 9.95 -0.64 -2.15
N PRO A 61 10.78 0.29 -1.63
CA PRO A 61 10.53 0.88 -0.32
C PRO A 61 9.27 1.75 -0.27
N LEU A 62 8.89 2.41 -1.38
CA LEU A 62 7.65 3.18 -1.46
C LEU A 62 6.42 2.27 -1.34
N ILE A 63 6.40 1.16 -2.08
CA ILE A 63 5.33 0.18 -2.03
C ILE A 63 5.22 -0.42 -0.63
N GLU A 64 6.33 -0.80 -0.02
CA GLU A 64 6.36 -1.32 1.36
C GLU A 64 5.83 -0.31 2.37
N THR A 65 6.22 0.96 2.25
CA THR A 65 5.74 2.04 3.15
C THR A 65 4.23 2.22 3.06
N ILE A 66 3.66 2.17 1.85
CA ILE A 66 2.20 2.30 1.66
C ILE A 66 1.47 1.08 2.24
N LEU A 67 1.99 -0.13 2.02
CA LEU A 67 1.42 -1.35 2.59
C LEU A 67 1.42 -1.30 4.13
N GLN A 68 2.51 -0.83 4.74
CA GLN A 68 2.59 -0.62 6.19
C GLN A 68 1.61 0.44 6.69
N ALA A 69 1.39 1.52 5.91
CA ALA A 69 0.41 2.54 6.25
C ALA A 69 -1.02 1.96 6.26
N PHE A 70 -1.34 1.06 5.32
CA PHE A 70 -2.61 0.33 5.31
C PHE A 70 -2.78 -0.49 6.58
N ASP A 71 -1.82 -1.35 6.91
CA ASP A 71 -1.85 -2.18 8.12
C ASP A 71 -1.99 -1.32 9.40
N THR A 72 -1.23 -0.23 9.48
CA THR A 72 -1.24 0.69 10.63
C THR A 72 -2.59 1.38 10.77
N SER A 73 -3.15 1.89 9.67
CA SER A 73 -4.44 2.58 9.67
C SER A 73 -5.59 1.66 10.11
N GLU A 74 -5.61 0.42 9.62
CA GLU A 74 -6.60 -0.58 10.01
C GLU A 74 -6.45 -0.98 11.48
N ALA A 75 -5.21 -1.16 11.96
CA ALA A 75 -4.92 -1.52 13.34
C ALA A 75 -5.33 -0.43 14.33
N LEU A 76 -5.04 0.85 14.03
CA LEU A 76 -5.44 1.98 14.87
C LEU A 76 -6.96 2.10 14.98
N LEU A 77 -7.68 1.94 13.87
CA LEU A 77 -9.14 2.01 13.88
C LEU A 77 -9.79 0.81 14.54
N ALA A 78 -9.19 -0.37 14.44
CA ALA A 78 -9.64 -1.57 15.12
C ALA A 78 -9.57 -1.44 16.66
N GLN A 79 -8.73 -0.56 17.21
CA GLN A 79 -8.68 -0.33 18.67
C GLN A 79 -9.96 0.30 19.24
N TYR A 80 -10.77 0.94 18.39
CA TYR A 80 -12.09 1.47 18.77
C TYR A 80 -13.19 0.39 18.78
N TYR A 81 -12.89 -0.86 18.42
CA TYR A 81 -13.74 -1.98 18.77
C TYR A 81 -13.61 -2.25 20.27
N PRO A 82 -14.69 -2.22 21.06
CA PRO A 82 -14.65 -2.81 22.39
C PRO A 82 -14.31 -4.30 22.22
N ARG A 83 -13.26 -4.78 22.89
CA ARG A 83 -13.07 -6.21 23.14
C ARG A 83 -14.27 -6.65 23.97
N ILE A 84 -15.29 -7.21 23.32
CA ILE A 84 -16.36 -7.90 24.03
C ILE A 84 -15.72 -9.18 24.58
N SER A 85 -15.64 -9.28 25.90
CA SER A 85 -15.22 -10.48 26.66
C SER A 85 -16.27 -11.58 26.53
#